data_AF-F4WGP8-F1
#
_entry.id   AF-F4WGP8-F1
#
_cell.length_a   1.000
_cell.length_b   1.000
_cell.length_c   1.000
_cell.angle_alpha   90.00
_cell.angle_beta   90.00
_cell.angle_gamma   90.00
#
_symmetry.space_group_name_H-M   'P 1'
#
loop_
_entity.id
_entity.type
_entity.pdbx_description
1 polymer ?
#
loop_
_entity_poly.entity_id
_entity_poly.type
_entity_poly.pdbx_seq_one_letter_code
_entity_poly.pdbx_strand_id
1 'polypeptide(L)'
;MSDEINVLLSSQRHIHDRMARSITNLKKLGTANITHHTVESRLALLDQMWAKFEKQHDLLQVHYKDAFDESEYNTSQFVDSVDNTYVQQRGLLNEYLTKLKVKEPSSASKTEEVQLYNVAKNVDDLPESGSICKVDKKDDKKIVNLFSRNPGLTLRQGQARLTQKGLDISYETIRTSRLIT
;
A
#
# COMPACT_ATOMS: atom_id res chain seq x y z
N MET A 1 16.70 -14.34 35.20
CA MET A 1 15.75 -14.02 34.11
C MET A 1 14.83 -15.22 33.95
N SER A 2 13.50 -15.04 33.88
CA SER A 2 12.56 -16.18 33.89
C SER A 2 12.60 -16.97 32.59
N ASP A 3 12.27 -18.27 32.65
CA ASP A 3 12.20 -19.14 31.47
C ASP A 3 11.22 -18.61 30.41
N GLU A 4 10.14 -17.99 30.85
CA GLU A 4 9.13 -17.37 29.98
C GLU A 4 9.68 -16.19 29.16
N ILE A 5 10.49 -15.31 29.77
CA ILE A 5 11.18 -14.22 29.05
C ILE A 5 12.09 -14.81 27.98
N ASN A 6 12.86 -15.85 28.29
CA ASN A 6 13.76 -16.48 27.33
C ASN A 6 13.02 -17.10 26.14
N VAL A 7 11.87 -17.75 26.39
CA VAL A 7 10.99 -18.29 25.35
C VAL A 7 10.46 -17.17 24.45
N LEU A 8 10.00 -16.05 25.03
CA LEU A 8 9.53 -14.89 24.27
C LEU A 8 10.64 -14.28 23.42
N LEU A 9 11.84 -14.06 23.97
CA LEU A 9 12.99 -13.50 23.25
C LEU A 9 13.43 -14.40 22.08
N SER A 10 13.42 -15.73 22.26
CA SER A 10 13.71 -16.67 21.18
C SER A 10 12.64 -16.60 20.07
N SER A 11 11.36 -16.54 20.46
CA SER A 11 10.26 -16.38 19.52
C SER A 11 10.36 -15.07 18.73
N GLN A 12 10.74 -13.97 19.38
CA GLN A 12 10.93 -12.65 18.76
C GLN A 12 11.99 -12.68 17.66
N ARG A 13 13.18 -13.23 17.95
CA ARG A 13 14.25 -13.44 16.96
C ARG A 13 13.78 -14.31 15.79
N HIS A 14 13.08 -15.40 16.09
CA HIS A 14 12.56 -16.27 15.05
C HIS A 14 11.53 -15.59 14.14
N ILE A 15 10.64 -14.75 14.70
CA ILE A 15 9.68 -13.96 13.93
C ILE A 15 10.41 -12.98 13.03
N HIS A 16 11.38 -12.23 13.58
CA HIS A 16 12.19 -11.28 12.81
C HIS A 16 12.89 -11.94 11.61
N ASP A 17 13.57 -13.07 11.84
CA ASP A 17 14.23 -13.84 10.78
C ASP A 17 13.27 -14.31 9.69
N ARG A 18 12.04 -14.68 10.05
CA ARG A 18 11.03 -15.11 9.08
C ARG A 18 10.49 -13.93 8.28
N MET A 19 10.25 -12.79 8.92
CA MET A 19 9.84 -11.56 8.24
C MET A 19 10.90 -11.12 7.25
N ALA A 20 12.16 -11.06 7.67
CA ALA A 20 13.31 -10.68 6.82
C ALA A 20 13.46 -11.55 5.56
N ARG A 21 13.03 -12.82 5.63
CA ARG A 21 13.10 -13.77 4.51
C ARG A 21 11.87 -13.77 3.60
N SER A 22 10.87 -12.91 3.83
CA SER A 22 9.60 -12.94 3.08
C SER A 22 9.79 -12.82 1.57
N ILE A 23 10.54 -11.81 1.11
CA ILE A 23 10.83 -11.62 -0.32
C ILE A 23 11.75 -12.72 -0.87
N THR A 24 12.75 -13.17 -0.11
CA THR A 24 13.62 -14.27 -0.53
C THR A 24 12.82 -15.55 -0.75
N ASN A 25 11.86 -15.85 0.13
CA ASN A 25 10.97 -17.00 0.00
C ASN A 25 9.99 -16.86 -1.17
N LEU A 26 9.51 -15.65 -1.45
CA LEU A 26 8.71 -15.37 -2.65
C LEU A 26 9.53 -15.66 -3.92
N LYS A 27 10.76 -15.15 -4.01
CA LYS A 27 11.66 -15.35 -5.15
C LYS A 27 11.97 -16.83 -5.41
N LYS A 28 12.09 -17.63 -4.35
CA LYS A 28 12.33 -19.09 -4.45
C LYS A 28 11.20 -19.86 -5.15
N LEU A 29 9.98 -19.30 -5.24
CA LEU A 29 8.90 -19.93 -6.00
C LEU A 29 9.15 -19.92 -7.52
N GLY A 30 10.07 -19.07 -8.00
CA GLY A 30 10.32 -18.87 -9.43
C GLY A 30 9.35 -17.87 -10.05
N THR A 31 9.81 -17.15 -11.07
CA THR A 31 9.08 -16.02 -11.69
C THR A 31 7.68 -16.40 -12.20
N ALA A 32 7.51 -17.62 -12.70
CA ALA A 32 6.22 -18.13 -13.18
C ALA A 32 5.17 -18.29 -12.06
N ASN A 33 5.59 -18.46 -10.81
CA ASN A 33 4.71 -18.71 -9.66
C ASN A 33 4.46 -17.45 -8.80
N ILE A 34 5.12 -16.33 -9.13
CA ILE A 34 4.88 -15.04 -8.48
C ILE A 34 3.64 -14.41 -9.13
N THR A 35 2.47 -14.88 -8.71
CA THR A 35 1.15 -14.37 -9.11
C THR A 35 0.62 -13.38 -8.07
N HIS A 36 -0.45 -12.65 -8.42
CA HIS A 36 -1.10 -11.70 -7.50
C HIS A 36 -1.47 -12.38 -6.18
N HIS A 37 -2.15 -13.52 -6.27
CA HIS A 37 -2.58 -14.31 -5.12
C HIS A 37 -1.42 -14.80 -4.24
N THR A 38 -0.31 -15.25 -4.85
CA THR A 38 0.87 -15.67 -4.10
C THR A 38 1.46 -14.52 -3.30
N VAL A 39 1.51 -13.31 -3.88
CA VAL A 39 2.03 -12.12 -3.21
C VAL A 39 1.09 -11.66 -2.09
N GLU A 40 -0.23 -11.67 -2.31
CA GLU A 40 -1.23 -11.38 -1.27
C GLU A 40 -1.14 -12.36 -0.10
N SER A 41 -0.96 -13.64 -0.38
CA SER A 41 -0.78 -14.66 0.66
C SER A 41 0.48 -14.41 1.49
N ARG A 42 1.57 -13.94 0.87
CA ARG A 42 2.79 -13.56 1.60
C ARG A 42 2.63 -12.29 2.42
N LEU A 43 1.88 -11.31 1.94
CA LEU A 43 1.49 -10.13 2.73
C LEU A 43 0.69 -10.52 3.96
N ALA A 44 -0.33 -11.37 3.81
CA ALA A 44 -1.14 -11.82 4.93
C ALA A 44 -0.31 -12.55 5.99
N LEU A 45 0.62 -13.41 5.59
CA LEU A 45 1.53 -14.07 6.53
C LEU A 45 2.49 -13.08 7.21
N LEU A 46 2.97 -12.08 6.49
CA LEU A 46 3.83 -11.03 7.05
C LEU A 46 3.07 -10.22 8.12
N ASP A 47 1.85 -9.80 7.82
CA ASP A 47 0.98 -9.06 8.74
C ASP A 47 0.61 -9.91 9.99
N GLN A 48 0.39 -11.22 9.82
CA GLN A 48 0.18 -12.13 10.96
C GLN A 48 1.41 -12.27 11.86
N MET A 49 2.61 -12.34 11.26
CA MET A 49 3.86 -12.39 12.02
C MET A 49 4.10 -11.08 12.79
N TRP A 50 3.84 -9.94 12.15
CA TRP A 50 3.88 -8.62 12.78
C TRP A 50 2.93 -8.51 13.98
N ALA A 51 1.65 -8.86 13.80
CA ALA A 51 0.69 -8.84 14.90
C ALA A 51 1.05 -9.78 16.07
N LYS A 52 1.72 -10.91 15.79
CA LYS A 52 2.26 -11.80 16.84
C LYS A 52 3.45 -11.17 17.55
N PHE A 53 4.34 -10.51 16.81
CA PHE A 53 5.49 -9.80 17.37
C PHE A 53 5.05 -8.71 18.35
N GLU A 54 4.10 -7.85 17.96
CA GLU A 54 3.56 -6.78 18.82
C GLU A 54 2.99 -7.35 20.13
N LYS A 55 2.15 -8.39 20.05
CA LYS A 55 1.59 -9.04 21.25
C LYS A 55 2.67 -9.61 22.17
N GLN A 56 3.72 -10.21 21.61
CA GLN A 56 4.82 -10.75 22.39
C GLN A 56 5.72 -9.65 22.98
N HIS A 57 5.84 -8.52 22.29
CA HIS A 57 6.53 -7.33 22.79
C HIS A 57 5.82 -6.76 24.02
N ASP A 58 4.49 -6.62 23.98
CA ASP A 58 3.69 -6.18 25.13
C ASP A 58 3.88 -7.10 26.34
N LEU A 59 3.89 -8.43 26.09
CA LEU A 59 4.17 -9.40 27.16
C LEU A 59 5.57 -9.24 27.74
N LEU A 60 6.58 -9.01 26.89
CA LEU A 60 7.95 -8.78 27.36
C LEU A 60 8.04 -7.55 28.25
N GLN A 61 7.37 -6.44 27.90
CA GLN A 61 7.30 -5.26 28.76
C GLN A 61 6.69 -5.60 30.13
N VAL A 62 5.58 -6.36 30.15
CA VAL A 62 4.92 -6.79 31.40
C VAL A 62 5.81 -7.70 32.24
N HIS A 63 6.54 -8.64 31.62
CA HIS A 63 7.41 -9.57 32.34
C HIS A 63 8.67 -8.89 32.89
N TYR A 64 9.27 -7.97 32.14
CA TYR A 64 10.44 -7.22 32.59
C TYR A 64 10.10 -6.17 33.65
N LYS A 65 8.89 -5.59 33.60
CA LYS A 65 8.46 -4.51 34.50
C LYS A 65 9.47 -3.35 34.47
N ASP A 66 9.89 -2.87 35.63
CA ASP A 66 10.83 -1.77 35.80
C ASP A 66 12.22 -2.04 35.20
N ALA A 67 12.57 -3.31 34.96
CA ALA A 67 13.85 -3.69 34.35
C ALA A 67 13.81 -3.69 32.80
N PHE A 68 12.70 -3.33 32.18
CA PHE A 68 12.57 -3.36 30.72
C PHE A 68 13.54 -2.40 30.03
N ASP A 69 13.64 -1.17 30.55
CA ASP A 69 14.45 -0.11 29.94
C ASP A 69 15.95 -0.47 29.90
N GLU A 70 16.41 -1.19 30.92
CA GLU A 70 17.80 -1.66 31.07
C GLU A 70 18.08 -2.98 30.35
N SER A 71 17.04 -3.67 29.85
CA SER A 71 17.20 -4.96 29.19
C SER A 71 18.00 -4.84 27.89
N GLU A 72 18.77 -5.88 27.54
CA GLU A 72 19.46 -5.97 26.24
C GLU A 72 18.46 -5.85 25.08
N TYR A 73 17.25 -6.40 25.25
CA TYR A 73 16.19 -6.34 24.26
C TYR A 73 15.78 -4.89 23.90
N ASN A 74 15.64 -4.02 24.91
CA ASN A 74 15.30 -2.62 24.69
C ASN A 74 16.52 -1.79 24.25
N THR A 75 17.64 -1.92 24.95
CA THR A 75 18.85 -1.12 24.69
C THR A 75 19.48 -1.38 23.32
N SER A 76 19.34 -2.61 22.78
CA SER A 76 19.77 -2.95 21.41
C SER A 76 18.89 -2.36 20.30
N GLN A 77 17.79 -1.68 20.65
CA GLN A 77 16.79 -1.18 19.68
C GLN A 77 16.26 -2.30 18.78
N PHE A 78 16.06 -3.49 19.34
CA PHE A 78 15.64 -4.66 18.58
C PHE A 78 14.28 -4.43 17.88
N VAL A 79 13.35 -3.76 18.56
CA VAL A 79 12.03 -3.42 18.01
C VAL A 79 12.17 -2.60 16.73
N ASP A 80 12.93 -1.49 16.78
CA ASP A 80 13.18 -0.65 15.60
C ASP A 80 13.74 -1.46 14.42
N SER A 81 14.60 -2.46 14.68
CA SER A 81 15.11 -3.36 13.64
C SER A 81 14.00 -4.20 13.00
N VAL A 82 13.09 -4.75 13.81
CA VAL A 82 11.95 -5.54 13.33
C VAL A 82 10.95 -4.67 12.57
N ASP A 83 10.66 -3.47 13.05
CA ASP A 83 9.76 -2.49 12.42
C ASP A 83 10.27 -2.12 11.02
N ASN A 84 11.55 -1.75 10.91
CA ASN A 84 12.18 -1.45 9.63
C ASN A 84 12.09 -2.65 8.68
N THR A 85 12.30 -3.86 9.21
CA THR A 85 12.18 -5.10 8.43
C THR A 85 10.76 -5.31 7.93
N TYR A 86 9.74 -5.11 8.78
CA TYR A 86 8.33 -5.22 8.42
C TYR A 86 7.98 -4.26 7.28
N VAL A 87 8.28 -2.97 7.48
CA VAL A 87 7.97 -1.90 6.52
C VAL A 87 8.65 -2.16 5.19
N GLN A 88 9.93 -2.52 5.21
CA GLN A 88 10.69 -2.81 4.00
C GLN A 88 10.13 -4.01 3.23
N GLN A 89 9.90 -5.14 3.90
CA GLN A 89 9.40 -6.35 3.25
C GLN A 89 7.98 -6.16 2.71
N ARG A 90 7.13 -5.46 3.48
CA ARG A 90 5.77 -5.13 3.06
C ARG A 90 5.74 -4.17 1.88
N GLY A 91 6.62 -3.17 1.86
CA GLY A 91 6.78 -2.26 0.73
C GLY A 91 7.15 -2.99 -0.56
N LEU A 92 8.18 -3.85 -0.48
CA LEU A 92 8.61 -4.67 -1.62
C LEU A 92 7.49 -5.59 -2.15
N LEU A 93 6.72 -6.22 -1.27
CA LEU A 93 5.58 -7.06 -1.67
C LEU A 93 4.49 -6.24 -2.38
N ASN A 94 4.20 -5.02 -1.91
CA ASN A 94 3.24 -4.13 -2.57
C ASN A 94 3.73 -3.64 -3.94
N GLU A 95 5.04 -3.45 -4.13
CA GLU A 95 5.59 -3.18 -5.46
C GLU A 95 5.35 -4.35 -6.42
N TYR A 96 5.49 -5.60 -5.95
CA TYR A 96 5.15 -6.77 -6.77
C TYR A 96 3.67 -6.76 -7.19
N LEU A 97 2.74 -6.47 -6.26
CA LEU A 97 1.32 -6.34 -6.60
C LEU A 97 1.08 -5.25 -7.63
N THR A 98 1.74 -4.10 -7.49
CA THR A 98 1.61 -2.97 -8.43
C THR A 98 2.11 -3.37 -9.82
N LYS A 99 3.27 -4.02 -9.91
CA LYS A 99 3.85 -4.49 -11.18
C LYS A 99 2.98 -5.55 -11.86
N LEU A 100 2.35 -6.43 -11.08
CA LEU A 100 1.44 -7.45 -11.61
C LEU A 100 0.14 -6.85 -12.16
N LYS A 101 -0.42 -5.83 -11.49
CA LYS A 101 -1.61 -5.11 -11.98
C LYS A 101 -1.37 -4.38 -13.30
N VAL A 102 -0.18 -3.80 -13.50
CA VAL A 102 0.19 -3.13 -14.76
C VAL A 102 0.39 -4.15 -15.90
N LYS A 103 0.77 -5.38 -15.58
CA LYS A 103 1.07 -6.43 -16.56
C LYS A 103 -0.16 -7.20 -17.03
N GLU A 104 -1.27 -7.17 -16.31
CA GLU A 104 -2.55 -7.69 -16.81
C GLU A 104 -3.14 -6.69 -17.83
N PRO A 105 -3.12 -6.95 -19.15
CA PRO A 105 -3.99 -6.21 -20.04
C PRO A 105 -5.41 -6.53 -19.59
N SER A 106 -6.17 -5.50 -19.23
CA SER A 106 -7.58 -5.58 -18.88
C SER A 106 -8.33 -6.48 -19.87
N SER A 107 -8.54 -7.74 -19.47
CA SER A 107 -9.37 -8.70 -20.20
C SER A 107 -10.67 -8.89 -19.42
N ALA A 108 -11.43 -7.81 -19.19
CA ALA A 108 -12.89 -7.82 -19.14
C ALA A 108 -13.48 -6.44 -18.81
N SER A 109 -13.99 -5.74 -19.83
CA SER A 109 -15.39 -5.30 -19.87
C SER A 109 -15.72 -4.78 -21.27
N LYS A 110 -15.91 -5.69 -22.21
CA LYS A 110 -16.75 -5.48 -23.41
C LYS A 110 -17.44 -6.79 -23.75
N THR A 111 -18.58 -7.04 -23.12
CA THR A 111 -19.48 -8.14 -23.52
C THR A 111 -20.87 -7.64 -23.92
N GLU A 112 -21.08 -6.33 -24.11
CA GLU A 112 -22.38 -5.81 -24.60
C GLU A 112 -22.32 -4.96 -25.89
N GLU A 113 -21.16 -4.86 -26.56
CA GLU A 113 -21.07 -4.14 -27.86
C GLU A 113 -20.43 -4.98 -28.96
N VAL A 114 -20.91 -6.21 -29.21
CA VAL A 114 -20.49 -7.01 -30.39
C VAL A 114 -21.65 -7.27 -31.35
N GLN A 115 -22.73 -6.47 -31.31
CA GLN A 115 -23.82 -6.59 -32.29
C GLN A 115 -24.17 -5.29 -33.04
N LEU A 116 -23.22 -4.39 -33.31
CA LEU A 116 -23.51 -3.20 -34.13
C LEU A 116 -22.36 -2.69 -35.03
N TYR A 117 -21.40 -3.55 -35.40
CA TYR A 117 -20.32 -3.16 -36.33
C TYR A 117 -20.33 -3.94 -37.64
N ASN A 118 -21.51 -4.04 -38.25
CA ASN A 118 -21.60 -4.19 -39.68
C ASN A 118 -22.50 -3.06 -40.17
N VAL A 119 -21.94 -1.85 -40.36
CA VAL A 119 -22.38 -0.85 -41.36
C VAL A 119 -21.47 0.39 -41.26
N ALA A 120 -21.01 0.82 -42.43
CA ALA A 120 -20.41 2.11 -42.79
C ALA A 120 -18.91 2.36 -42.49
N LYS A 121 -18.08 1.98 -43.48
CA LYS A 121 -17.13 2.82 -44.24
C LYS A 121 -16.40 3.99 -43.52
N ASN A 122 -15.08 3.97 -43.75
CA ASN A 122 -14.07 5.05 -43.72
C ASN A 122 -13.27 5.22 -42.42
N VAL A 123 -11.94 5.25 -42.59
CA VAL A 123 -10.89 5.05 -41.59
C VAL A 123 -10.24 6.37 -41.10
N ASP A 124 -10.64 7.54 -41.59
CA ASP A 124 -9.82 8.76 -41.42
C ASP A 124 -10.42 9.94 -40.62
N ASP A 125 -11.58 9.83 -39.95
CA ASP A 125 -12.17 10.97 -39.22
C ASP A 125 -12.69 10.64 -37.81
N LEU A 126 -11.80 10.34 -36.85
CA LEU A 126 -12.16 10.32 -35.42
C LEU A 126 -11.16 11.13 -34.56
N PRO A 127 -11.51 12.36 -34.16
CA PRO A 127 -10.84 13.07 -33.08
C PRO A 127 -11.36 12.57 -31.73
N GLU A 128 -10.52 12.63 -30.69
CA GLU A 128 -10.86 12.42 -29.26
C GLU A 128 -10.77 11.00 -28.66
N SER A 129 -9.60 10.35 -28.82
CA SER A 129 -9.09 9.47 -27.74
C SER A 129 -8.41 10.33 -26.66
N GLY A 130 -9.20 10.98 -25.81
CA GLY A 130 -8.65 11.86 -24.77
C GLY A 130 -9.71 12.58 -23.94
N SER A 131 -10.66 11.87 -23.34
CA SER A 131 -11.52 12.47 -22.31
C SER A 131 -10.80 12.51 -20.97
N ILE A 132 -9.80 13.41 -20.89
CA ILE A 132 -9.44 14.10 -19.66
C ILE A 132 -10.71 14.87 -19.27
N CYS A 133 -11.29 14.57 -18.11
CA CYS A 133 -12.31 15.44 -17.53
C CYS A 133 -11.69 16.84 -17.41
N LYS A 134 -12.10 17.75 -18.30
CA LYS A 134 -11.71 19.15 -18.28
C LYS A 134 -12.32 19.73 -17.00
N VAL A 135 -11.51 19.85 -15.95
CA VAL A 135 -11.87 20.63 -14.76
C VAL A 135 -12.08 22.06 -15.24
N ASP A 136 -13.22 22.66 -14.90
CA ASP A 136 -13.45 24.05 -15.24
C ASP A 136 -12.53 24.95 -14.36
N LYS A 137 -12.24 26.18 -14.81
CA LYS A 137 -11.38 27.11 -14.04
C LYS A 137 -11.93 27.40 -12.63
N LYS A 138 -13.21 27.17 -12.39
CA LYS A 138 -13.88 27.42 -11.11
C LYS A 138 -13.62 26.27 -10.14
N ASP A 139 -13.51 25.05 -10.62
CA ASP A 139 -13.25 23.84 -9.87
C ASP A 139 -11.77 23.72 -9.51
N ASP A 140 -10.85 24.09 -10.41
CA ASP A 140 -9.42 24.24 -10.07
C ASP A 140 -9.23 25.25 -8.93
N LYS A 141 -9.93 26.38 -8.98
CA LYS A 141 -9.88 27.39 -7.90
C LYS A 141 -10.41 26.84 -6.57
N LYS A 142 -11.42 25.96 -6.59
CA LYS A 142 -11.93 25.30 -5.36
C LYS A 142 -10.91 24.31 -4.80
N ILE A 143 -10.24 23.54 -5.68
CA ILE A 143 -9.19 22.59 -5.29
C ILE A 143 -8.05 23.36 -4.61
N VAL A 144 -7.50 24.38 -5.27
CA VAL A 144 -6.38 25.18 -4.74
C VAL A 144 -6.77 25.82 -3.40
N ASN A 145 -7.92 26.48 -3.31
CA ASN A 145 -8.36 27.15 -2.08
C ASN A 145 -8.56 26.17 -0.90
N LEU A 146 -9.03 24.95 -1.15
CA LEU A 146 -9.19 23.93 -0.10
C LEU A 146 -7.85 23.58 0.56
N PHE A 147 -6.80 23.37 -0.24
CA PHE A 147 -5.48 23.00 0.25
C PHE A 147 -4.68 24.19 0.78
N SER A 148 -4.85 25.40 0.22
CA SER A 148 -4.26 26.62 0.79
C SER A 148 -4.77 26.92 2.20
N ARG A 149 -6.05 26.67 2.47
CA ARG A 149 -6.64 26.84 3.82
C ARG A 149 -6.32 25.71 4.78
N ASN A 150 -5.85 24.56 4.28
CA ASN A 150 -5.59 23.36 5.08
C ASN A 150 -4.28 22.70 4.60
N PRO A 151 -3.11 23.28 4.91
CA PRO A 151 -1.82 22.79 4.38
C PRO A 151 -1.46 21.38 4.85
N GLY A 152 -2.01 20.92 5.98
CA GLY A 152 -1.84 19.55 6.49
C GLY A 152 -2.84 18.53 5.93
N LEU A 153 -3.71 18.91 4.98
CA LEU A 153 -4.72 18.02 4.42
C LEU A 153 -4.10 17.03 3.43
N THR A 154 -4.34 15.74 3.63
CA THR A 154 -3.90 14.70 2.68
C THR A 154 -4.75 14.70 1.40
N LEU A 155 -4.21 14.16 0.31
CA LEU A 155 -4.94 14.06 -0.97
C LEU A 155 -6.26 13.27 -0.81
N ARG A 156 -6.25 12.20 0.00
CA ARG A 156 -7.43 11.39 0.33
C ARG A 156 -8.50 12.18 1.08
N GLN A 157 -8.11 12.95 2.07
CA GLN A 157 -9.05 13.81 2.81
C GLN A 157 -9.57 14.96 1.95
N GLY A 158 -8.72 15.53 1.09
CA GLY A 158 -9.11 16.56 0.14
C GLY A 158 -10.11 16.06 -0.87
N GLN A 159 -9.88 14.89 -1.48
CA GLN A 159 -10.82 14.27 -2.41
C GLN A 159 -12.18 14.01 -1.75
N ALA A 160 -12.20 13.39 -0.56
CA ALA A 160 -13.45 13.13 0.17
C ALA A 160 -14.25 14.42 0.44
N ARG A 161 -13.57 15.52 0.77
CA ARG A 161 -14.20 16.83 0.99
C ARG A 161 -14.71 17.49 -0.30
N LEU A 162 -14.12 17.18 -1.44
CA LEU A 162 -14.54 17.68 -2.75
C LEU A 162 -15.73 16.88 -3.27
N THR A 163 -15.72 15.55 -3.09
CA THR A 163 -16.86 14.68 -3.37
C THR A 163 -18.08 15.07 -2.53
N GLN A 164 -17.90 15.39 -1.24
CA GLN A 164 -18.97 15.94 -0.38
C GLN A 164 -19.57 17.26 -0.90
N LYS A 165 -18.81 18.03 -1.69
CA LYS A 165 -19.24 19.30 -2.29
C LYS A 165 -19.76 19.13 -3.72
N GLY A 166 -20.00 17.89 -4.16
CA GLY A 166 -20.49 17.57 -5.50
C GLY A 166 -19.41 17.66 -6.59
N LEU A 167 -18.13 17.67 -6.20
CA LEU A 167 -17.00 17.71 -7.12
C LEU A 167 -16.30 16.34 -7.13
N ASP A 168 -16.73 15.46 -8.03
CA ASP A 168 -16.12 14.15 -8.20
C ASP A 168 -14.89 14.26 -9.12
N ILE A 169 -13.71 14.26 -8.51
CA ILE A 169 -12.44 14.47 -9.20
C ILE A 169 -11.41 13.42 -8.78
N SER A 170 -10.55 13.02 -9.72
CA SER A 170 -9.52 12.02 -9.49
C SER A 170 -8.36 12.55 -8.64
N TYR A 171 -7.61 11.64 -8.02
CA TYR A 171 -6.39 11.98 -7.28
C TYR A 171 -5.34 12.68 -8.14
N GLU A 172 -5.17 12.25 -9.40
CA GLU A 172 -4.17 12.82 -10.31
C GLU A 172 -4.52 14.25 -10.72
N THR A 173 -5.81 14.54 -10.85
CA THR A 173 -6.32 15.89 -11.08
C THR A 173 -5.95 16.82 -9.92
N ILE A 174 -6.20 16.40 -8.67
CA ILE A 174 -5.83 17.16 -7.47
C ILE A 174 -4.31 17.37 -7.38
N ARG A 175 -3.54 16.33 -7.70
CA ARG A 175 -2.07 16.37 -7.68
C ARG A 175 -1.52 17.35 -8.71
N THR A 176 -2.11 17.38 -9.90
CA THR A 176 -1.72 18.28 -10.99
C THR A 176 -2.08 19.73 -10.66
N SER A 177 -3.29 20.00 -10.15
CA SER A 177 -3.69 21.36 -9.76
C SER A 177 -2.89 21.91 -8.57
N ARG A 178 -2.33 21.05 -7.69
CA ARG A 178 -1.42 21.47 -6.61
C ARG A 178 -0.02 21.85 -7.09
N LEU A 179 0.47 21.26 -8.18
CA LEU A 179 1.82 21.54 -8.72
C LEU A 179 1.88 22.85 -9.54
N ILE A 180 0.73 23.42 -9.89
CA ILE A 180 0.61 24.64 -10.70
C ILE A 180 0.51 25.90 -9.83
N THR A 181 0.49 25.78 -8.48
CA THR A 181 0.38 26.90 -7.53
C THR A 181 1.57 26.96 -6.60
#